data_AF-A0A212LQU7-F1
#
_entry.id   AF-A0A212LQU7-F1
#
_cell.length_a   1.000
_cell.length_b   1.000
_cell.length_c   1.000
_cell.angle_alpha   90.00
_cell.angle_beta   90.00
_cell.angle_gamma   90.00
#
_symmetry.space_group_name_H-M   'P 1'
#
loop_
_entity.id
_entity.type
_entity.pdbx_description
1 polymer ?
#
loop_
_entity_poly.entity_id
_entity_poly.type
_entity_poly.pdbx_seq_one_letter_code
_entity_poly.pdbx_strand_id
1 'polypeptide(L)'
;MATPPRTTVATFLLIPVIGEIQPYYAPLLGVAFNSISQAITRFFDEPFEHVFVLYGGHPRDMFVGETSSINGRHIRNVRATDIYRANFVHSQYHHVSWMPGEILMPDFRYTRREILESAPAICGPAVLFPDTIVWR
;
A
#
# COMPACT_ATOMS: atom_id res chain seq x y z
N MET A 1 -13.39 -21.19 -30.77
CA MET A 1 -12.89 -21.74 -29.49
C MET A 1 -12.21 -20.61 -28.74
N ALA A 2 -12.67 -20.27 -27.54
CA ALA A 2 -11.99 -19.27 -26.70
C ALA A 2 -10.75 -19.92 -26.06
N THR A 3 -9.59 -19.29 -26.20
CA THR A 3 -8.37 -19.70 -25.51
C THR A 3 -8.61 -19.65 -24.00
N PRO A 4 -8.32 -20.70 -23.21
CA PRO A 4 -8.48 -20.65 -21.77
C PRO A 4 -7.63 -19.51 -21.20
N PRO A 5 -8.15 -18.75 -20.21
CA PRO A 5 -7.39 -17.66 -19.61
C PRO A 5 -6.08 -18.21 -19.04
N ARG A 6 -4.97 -17.55 -19.36
CA ARG A 6 -3.67 -17.90 -18.77
C ARG A 6 -3.74 -17.63 -17.27
N THR A 7 -3.53 -18.67 -16.47
CA THR A 7 -3.36 -18.53 -15.03
C THR A 7 -1.96 -18.00 -14.75
N THR A 8 -1.87 -16.83 -14.12
CA THR A 8 -0.59 -16.26 -13.66
C THR A 8 -0.54 -16.40 -12.15
N VAL A 9 0.56 -16.88 -11.59
CA VAL A 9 0.76 -16.85 -10.13
C VAL A 9 1.24 -15.44 -9.77
N ALA A 10 0.45 -14.71 -9.01
CA ALA A 10 0.87 -13.44 -8.43
C ALA A 10 1.43 -13.65 -7.04
N THR A 11 2.48 -12.88 -6.74
CA THR A 11 3.02 -12.76 -5.38
C THR A 11 2.60 -11.42 -4.82
N PHE A 12 2.13 -11.39 -3.58
CA PHE A 12 1.91 -10.17 -2.82
C PHE A 12 2.36 -10.35 -1.38
N LEU A 13 2.66 -9.23 -0.72
CA LEU A 13 3.05 -9.17 0.68
C LEU A 13 1.83 -8.78 1.51
N LEU A 14 1.38 -9.69 2.37
CA LEU A 14 0.41 -9.38 3.41
C LEU A 14 1.14 -8.70 4.56
N ILE A 15 0.70 -7.49 4.88
CA ILE A 15 1.18 -6.68 5.99
C ILE A 15 0.07 -6.69 7.04
N PRO A 16 0.05 -7.69 7.94
CA PRO A 16 -0.99 -7.75 8.94
C PRO A 16 -0.82 -6.60 9.94
N VAL A 17 -1.91 -6.26 10.61
CA VAL A 17 -1.92 -5.23 11.66
C VAL A 17 -0.97 -5.60 12.81
N ILE A 18 -0.94 -6.90 13.16
CA ILE A 18 -0.06 -7.50 14.17
C ILE A 18 0.60 -8.73 13.56
N GLY A 19 1.88 -8.93 13.82
CA GLY A 19 2.66 -10.06 13.31
C GLY A 19 3.66 -9.65 12.26
N GLU A 20 4.25 -10.61 11.56
CA GLU A 20 5.26 -10.37 10.52
C GLU A 20 4.64 -10.23 9.13
N ILE A 21 5.35 -9.55 8.23
CA ILE A 21 4.97 -9.49 6.81
C ILE A 21 5.09 -10.90 6.23
N GLN A 22 4.06 -11.35 5.53
CA GLN A 22 4.01 -12.69 4.96
C GLN A 22 3.90 -12.64 3.43
N PRO A 23 4.75 -13.36 2.69
CA PRO A 23 4.53 -13.54 1.26
C PRO A 23 3.31 -14.43 1.06
N TYR A 24 2.51 -14.08 0.07
CA TYR A 24 1.34 -14.84 -0.32
C TYR A 24 1.33 -15.03 -1.83
N TYR A 25 0.99 -16.24 -2.25
CA TYR A 25 0.95 -16.65 -3.65
C TYR A 25 -0.49 -17.02 -4.01
N ALA A 26 -1.03 -16.37 -5.04
CA ALA A 26 -2.37 -16.67 -5.51
C ALA A 26 -2.40 -16.87 -7.03
N PRO A 27 -3.10 -17.89 -7.52
CA PRO A 27 -3.40 -17.98 -8.94
C PRO A 27 -4.39 -16.86 -9.30
N LEU A 28 -4.02 -16.04 -10.27
CA LEU A 28 -4.89 -15.04 -10.86
C LEU A 28 -5.36 -15.50 -12.24
N LEU A 29 -6.66 -15.36 -12.48
CA LEU A 29 -7.25 -15.43 -13.81
C LEU A 29 -7.00 -14.08 -14.50
N GLY A 30 -5.76 -13.86 -14.92
CA GLY A 30 -5.29 -12.59 -15.50
C GLY A 30 -4.97 -11.48 -14.49
N VAL A 31 -4.32 -10.43 -14.96
CA VAL A 31 -3.83 -9.29 -14.14
C VAL A 31 -4.84 -8.13 -14.16
N ALA A 32 -6.11 -8.44 -13.92
CA ALA A 32 -7.19 -7.45 -13.87
C ALA A 32 -7.55 -7.11 -12.42
N PHE A 33 -8.05 -5.89 -12.19
CA PHE A 33 -8.44 -5.41 -10.85
C PHE A 33 -9.41 -6.36 -10.17
N ASN A 34 -10.43 -6.83 -10.89
CA ASN A 34 -11.41 -7.75 -10.33
C ASN A 34 -10.79 -9.09 -9.88
N SER A 35 -9.84 -9.64 -10.65
CA SER A 35 -9.15 -10.89 -10.30
C SER A 35 -8.26 -10.71 -9.07
N ILE A 36 -7.57 -9.57 -8.98
CA ILE A 36 -6.71 -9.22 -7.84
C ILE A 36 -7.56 -8.98 -6.60
N SER A 37 -8.58 -8.14 -6.71
CA SER A 37 -9.53 -7.83 -5.64
C SER A 37 -10.13 -9.12 -5.06
N GLN A 38 -10.63 -10.03 -5.89
CA GLN A 38 -11.14 -11.32 -5.43
C GLN A 38 -10.09 -12.16 -4.67
N ALA A 39 -8.83 -12.15 -5.11
CA ALA A 39 -7.76 -12.91 -4.47
C ALA A 39 -7.35 -12.35 -3.08
N ILE A 40 -7.54 -11.03 -2.88
CA ILE A 40 -7.12 -10.33 -1.66
C ILE A 40 -8.27 -10.01 -0.70
N THR A 41 -9.53 -9.99 -1.15
CA THR A 41 -10.71 -9.65 -0.32
C THR A 41 -10.74 -10.44 0.98
N ARG A 42 -10.34 -11.71 0.98
CA ARG A 42 -10.29 -12.57 2.18
C ARG A 42 -9.35 -12.08 3.30
N PHE A 43 -8.48 -11.12 3.03
CA PHE A 43 -7.59 -10.53 4.04
C PHE A 43 -8.18 -9.26 4.67
N PHE A 44 -9.36 -8.83 4.22
CA PHE A 44 -10.03 -7.63 4.69
C PHE A 44 -11.41 -8.02 5.20
N ASP A 45 -11.71 -7.67 6.44
CA ASP A 45 -13.05 -7.83 7.03
C ASP A 45 -14.02 -6.72 6.56
N GLU A 46 -13.47 -5.65 6.00
CA GLU A 46 -14.14 -4.41 5.60
C GLU A 46 -13.77 -4.02 4.16
N PRO A 47 -14.45 -3.03 3.56
CA PRO A 47 -13.98 -2.43 2.31
C PRO A 47 -12.51 -2.03 2.40
N PHE A 48 -11.81 -2.19 1.29
CA PHE A 48 -10.41 -1.80 1.18
C PHE A 48 -10.26 -0.71 0.12
N GLU A 49 -9.31 0.19 0.35
CA GLU A 49 -8.91 1.23 -0.58
C GLU A 49 -7.68 0.78 -1.37
N HIS A 50 -7.60 1.18 -2.63
CA HIS A 50 -6.40 1.01 -3.47
C HIS A 50 -5.60 2.31 -3.48
N VAL A 51 -4.33 2.23 -3.07
CA VAL A 51 -3.40 3.35 -3.01
C VAL A 51 -2.09 3.02 -3.73
N PHE A 52 -1.48 4.02 -4.35
CA PHE A 52 -0.14 3.88 -4.91
C PHE A 52 0.91 4.21 -3.84
N VAL A 53 1.95 3.39 -3.72
CA VAL A 53 3.03 3.56 -2.73
C VAL A 53 4.41 3.43 -3.36
N LEU A 54 5.44 3.94 -2.67
CA LEU A 54 6.83 3.66 -3.03
C LEU A 54 7.36 2.52 -2.16
N TYR A 55 7.77 1.42 -2.79
CA TYR A 55 8.36 0.28 -2.10
C TYR A 55 9.59 -0.22 -2.83
N GLY A 56 10.72 -0.34 -2.12
CA GLY A 56 12.02 -0.66 -2.73
C GLY A 56 12.47 0.35 -3.78
N GLY A 57 12.06 1.62 -3.67
CA GLY A 57 12.39 2.67 -4.63
C GLY A 57 11.51 2.71 -5.89
N HIS A 58 10.49 1.85 -6.00
CA HIS A 58 9.61 1.77 -7.17
C HIS A 58 8.14 2.03 -6.79
N PRO A 59 7.34 2.65 -7.68
CA PRO A 59 5.89 2.74 -7.52
C PRO A 59 5.24 1.35 -7.57
N ARG A 60 4.43 1.05 -6.55
CA ARG A 60 3.71 -0.22 -6.37
C ARG A 60 2.28 0.01 -5.95
N ASP A 61 1.45 -0.98 -6.19
CA ASP A 61 0.05 -1.02 -5.74
C ASP A 61 -0.03 -1.58 -4.32
N MET A 62 -0.75 -0.87 -3.45
CA MET A 62 -1.07 -1.32 -2.11
C MET A 62 -2.58 -1.20 -1.87
N PHE A 63 -3.15 -2.21 -1.25
CA PHE A 63 -4.54 -2.24 -0.82
C PHE A 63 -4.59 -2.16 0.70
N VAL A 64 -5.40 -1.26 1.24
CA VAL A 64 -5.47 -1.00 2.69
C VAL A 64 -6.90 -1.19 3.18
N GLY A 65 -7.08 -1.99 4.23
CA GLY A 65 -8.37 -2.08 4.90
C GLY A 65 -8.65 -0.81 5.69
N GLU A 66 -9.90 -0.35 5.69
CA GLU A 66 -10.31 0.87 6.39
C GLU A 66 -10.03 0.78 7.90
N THR A 67 -10.48 -0.29 8.56
CA THR A 67 -10.27 -0.44 10.00
C THR A 67 -9.99 -1.87 10.45
N SER A 68 -9.07 -2.00 11.39
CA SER A 68 -8.98 -3.15 12.28
C SER A 68 -9.04 -2.66 13.71
N SER A 69 -9.87 -3.32 14.50
CA SER A 69 -10.04 -3.01 15.91
C SER A 69 -9.87 -4.26 16.75
N ILE A 70 -9.19 -4.13 17.89
CA ILE A 70 -9.25 -5.12 18.97
C ILE A 70 -9.89 -4.43 20.16
N ASN A 71 -10.95 -5.02 20.70
CA ASN A 71 -11.72 -4.48 21.83
C ASN A 71 -12.21 -3.04 21.59
N GLY A 72 -12.65 -2.72 20.36
CA GLY A 72 -13.19 -1.41 20.00
C GLY A 72 -12.16 -0.28 19.85
N ARG A 73 -10.86 -0.57 19.97
CA ARG A 73 -9.78 0.38 19.65
C ARG A 73 -9.21 0.07 18.28
N HIS A 74 -9.18 1.09 17.40
CA HIS A 74 -8.46 1.01 16.14
C HIS A 74 -6.98 0.72 16.39
N ILE A 75 -6.45 -0.29 15.73
CA ILE A 75 -5.04 -0.61 15.81
C ILE A 75 -4.36 -0.08 14.58
N ARG A 76 -3.34 0.73 14.81
CA ARG A 76 -2.51 1.24 13.74
C ARG A 76 -1.61 0.12 13.19
N ASN A 77 -1.66 -0.11 11.89
CA ASN A 77 -0.67 -0.88 11.17
C ASN A 77 0.54 0.02 10.90
N VAL A 78 1.50 0.00 11.83
CA VAL A 78 2.70 0.88 11.77
C VAL A 78 3.46 0.67 10.47
N ARG A 79 3.66 -0.60 10.05
CA ARG A 79 4.42 -0.92 8.84
C ARG A 79 3.75 -0.44 7.56
N ALA A 80 2.45 -0.68 7.40
CA ALA A 80 1.70 -0.17 6.25
C ALA A 80 1.65 1.37 6.26
N THR A 81 1.53 1.97 7.45
CA THR A 81 1.55 3.42 7.60
C THR A 81 2.89 4.00 7.16
N ASP A 82 4.02 3.40 7.52
CA ASP A 82 5.34 3.89 7.13
C ASP A 82 5.55 3.84 5.60
N ILE A 83 5.07 2.78 4.95
CA ILE A 83 5.08 2.64 3.50
C ILE A 83 4.19 3.69 2.83
N TYR A 84 2.97 3.89 3.33
CA TYR A 84 2.04 4.90 2.83
C TYR A 84 2.59 6.32 2.96
N ARG A 85 3.17 6.62 4.13
CA ARG A 85 3.80 7.90 4.48
C ARG A 85 4.96 8.27 3.56
N ALA A 86 5.78 7.30 3.16
CA ALA A 86 6.82 7.51 2.18
C ALA A 86 6.29 8.01 0.83
N ASN A 87 5.05 7.66 0.46
CA ASN A 87 4.39 8.12 -0.76
C ASN A 87 3.74 9.51 -0.60
N PHE A 88 3.11 9.81 0.55
CA PHE A 88 2.49 11.12 0.80
C PHE A 88 3.47 12.29 0.59
N VAL A 89 4.73 12.10 1.01
CA VAL A 89 5.82 13.06 0.78
C VAL A 89 6.20 13.17 -0.70
N HIS A 90 6.05 12.09 -1.47
CA HIS A 90 6.40 12.09 -2.88
C HIS A 90 5.32 12.74 -3.75
N SER A 91 4.03 12.49 -3.46
CA SER A 91 2.89 12.98 -4.24
C SER A 91 2.53 14.44 -3.95
N GLN A 92 2.59 14.89 -2.71
CA GLN A 92 2.32 16.30 -2.39
C GLN A 92 3.46 17.24 -2.83
N TYR A 93 4.64 16.68 -3.11
CA TYR A 93 5.85 17.46 -3.32
C TYR A 93 6.61 17.03 -4.58
N HIS A 94 5.92 16.99 -5.73
CA HIS A 94 6.45 16.67 -7.06
C HIS A 94 7.74 17.44 -7.50
N HIS A 95 8.19 18.43 -6.72
CA HIS A 95 9.40 19.23 -6.94
C HIS A 95 10.53 19.01 -5.92
N VAL A 96 10.38 18.09 -4.97
CA VAL A 96 11.40 17.88 -3.94
C VAL A 96 12.43 16.89 -4.44
N SER A 97 13.57 17.43 -4.85
CA SER A 97 14.81 16.66 -5.01
C SER A 97 15.12 16.01 -3.67
N TRP A 98 15.23 14.68 -3.64
CA TRP A 98 15.48 13.89 -2.42
C TRP A 98 16.86 14.22 -1.85
N MET A 99 16.96 15.32 -1.09
CA MET A 99 18.12 15.60 -0.26
C MET A 99 17.87 15.05 1.15
N PRO A 100 18.81 14.28 1.72
CA PRO A 100 18.70 13.80 3.09
C PRO A 100 18.87 14.98 4.05
N GLY A 101 17.79 15.35 4.76
CA GLY A 101 17.87 16.26 5.90
C GLY A 101 16.68 17.20 6.06
N GLU A 102 16.25 17.88 5.01
CA GLU A 102 15.19 18.90 5.07
C GLU A 102 14.43 18.96 3.75
N ILE A 103 13.10 19.02 3.81
CA ILE A 103 12.25 19.31 2.65
C ILE A 103 12.04 20.83 2.66
N LEU A 104 12.80 21.55 1.85
CA LEU A 104 12.59 22.98 1.64
C LEU A 104 11.43 23.18 0.66
N MET A 105 10.25 23.51 1.18
CA MET A 105 9.21 24.14 0.36
C MET A 105 9.45 25.66 0.30
N PRO A 106 9.12 26.31 -0.83
CA PRO A 106 9.38 27.74 -1.04
C PRO A 106 8.70 28.64 0.00
N ASP A 107 7.56 28.20 0.56
CA ASP A 107 6.69 29.08 1.35
C ASP A 107 6.41 28.58 2.79
N PHE A 108 6.81 27.35 3.14
CA PHE A 108 6.60 26.77 4.48
C PHE A 108 7.74 25.84 4.88
N ARG A 109 8.30 26.04 6.08
CA ARG A 109 9.30 25.13 6.68
C ARG A 109 8.59 24.03 7.47
N TYR A 110 8.07 23.01 6.78
CA TYR A 110 7.71 21.77 7.45
C TYR A 110 8.89 20.79 7.35
N THR A 111 9.28 20.24 8.49
CA THR A 111 10.20 19.12 8.52
C THR A 111 9.53 17.89 7.89
N ARG A 112 10.34 16.99 7.33
CA ARG A 112 9.86 15.68 6.85
C ARG A 112 9.04 14.96 7.94
N ARG A 113 9.43 15.11 9.20
CA ARG A 113 8.73 14.53 10.34
C ARG A 113 7.30 15.06 10.48
N GLU A 114 7.11 16.38 10.41
CA GLU A 114 5.78 17.00 10.55
C GLU A 114 4.83 16.61 9.41
N ILE A 115 5.32 16.54 8.18
CA ILE A 115 4.55 16.08 7.01
C ILE A 115 4.15 14.60 7.17
N LEU A 116 5.07 13.78 7.66
CA LEU A 116 4.80 12.38 7.90
C LEU A 116 3.82 12.19 9.06
N GLU A 117 3.94 12.97 10.12
CA GLU A 117 3.05 12.90 11.28
C GLU A 117 1.62 13.37 10.96
N SER A 118 1.44 14.29 10.01
CA SER A 118 0.12 14.77 9.56
C SER A 118 -0.61 13.81 8.61
N ALA A 119 0.12 12.92 7.92
CA ALA A 119 -0.48 11.93 7.04
C ALA A 119 -1.34 10.90 7.83
N PRO A 120 -2.52 10.52 7.32
CA PRO A 120 -3.40 9.57 7.98
C PRO A 120 -2.69 8.23 8.21
N ALA A 121 -3.02 7.59 9.32
CA ALA A 121 -2.48 6.28 9.65
C ALA A 121 -3.32 5.18 9.00
N ILE A 122 -2.66 4.11 8.54
CA ILE A 122 -3.34 2.90 8.09
C ILE A 122 -3.70 2.07 9.34
N CYS A 123 -4.99 1.79 9.50
CA CYS A 123 -5.52 1.11 10.69
C CYS A 123 -6.00 -0.33 10.40
N GLY A 124 -5.86 -0.82 9.17
CA GLY A 124 -6.20 -2.18 8.76
C GLY A 124 -5.01 -3.01 8.27
N PRO A 125 -5.23 -4.29 7.90
CA PRO A 125 -4.25 -5.04 7.14
C PRO A 125 -3.99 -4.33 5.81
N ALA A 126 -2.81 -4.55 5.25
CA ALA A 126 -2.49 -4.08 3.92
C ALA A 126 -1.94 -5.20 3.06
N VAL A 127 -2.22 -5.14 1.76
CA VAL A 127 -1.64 -6.05 0.76
C VAL A 127 -0.84 -5.22 -0.23
N LEU A 128 0.44 -5.52 -0.34
CA LEU A 128 1.38 -4.82 -1.21
C LEU A 128 1.83 -5.73 -2.34
N PHE A 129 1.78 -5.24 -3.58
CA PHE A 129 2.28 -5.97 -4.73
C PHE A 129 3.75 -5.61 -4.97
N PRO A 130 4.71 -6.53 -4.74
CA PRO A 130 6.14 -6.27 -4.89
C PRO A 130 6.57 -6.10 -6.35
N ASP A 131 5.78 -6.60 -7.30
CA ASP A 131 5.96 -6.38 -8.73
C ASP A 131 4.94 -5.35 -9.23
N THR A 132 5.34 -4.48 -10.17
CA THR A 132 4.43 -3.48 -10.74
C THR A 132 3.42 -4.21 -11.58
N ILE A 133 2.18 -4.26 -11.09
CA ILE A 133 1.05 -4.66 -11.90
C ILE A 133 0.70 -3.46 -12.77
N VAL A 134 1.16 -3.49 -14.02
CA VAL A 134 0.69 -2.51 -15.01
C VAL A 134 -0.76 -2.84 -15.31
N TRP A 135 -1.69 -2.11 -14.69
CA TRP A 135 -3.08 -2.06 -15.08
C TRP A 135 -3.14 -1.74 -16.59
N ARG A 136 -3.58 -2.70 -17.41
CA ARG A 136 -3.83 -2.50 -18.84
C ARG A 136 -5.31 -2.62 -19.13
#